data_AF-A0A8J2XVR9-F1
#
_entry.id   AF-A0A8J2XVR9-F1
#
_cell.length_a   1.000
_cell.length_b   1.000
_cell.length_c   1.000
_cell.angle_alpha   90.00
_cell.angle_beta   90.00
_cell.angle_gamma   90.00
#
_symmetry.space_group_name_H-M   'P 1'
#
loop_
_entity.id
_entity.type
_entity.pdbx_description
1 polymer ?
#
loop_
_entity_poly.entity_id
_entity_poly.type
_entity_poly.pdbx_seq_one_letter_code
_entity_poly.pdbx_strand_id
1 'polypeptide(L)'
;MIQLKSISREGIPLALQKAERYRLLNEPDLAESICKDILAIDPDNQQAVVTLLLSITDQFGEYASTNLHKARELLQLIDNEYDRHYYSGIICEREGLANLKQGRPASYGAVYEWLTEAMGFFEQAEEIRPAGNDDSILRWNTCARLIMQYQLKPAYEQYGELPLE
;
A
#
# COMPACT_ATOMS: atom_id res chain seq x y z
N MET A 1 22.70 -0.80 25.28
CA MET A 1 22.25 -0.21 24.00
C MET A 1 22.70 -1.17 22.89
N ILE A 2 21.78 -1.64 22.04
CA ILE A 2 22.12 -2.55 20.94
C ILE A 2 22.49 -1.68 19.73
N GLN A 3 23.64 -1.95 19.11
CA GLN A 3 24.08 -1.29 17.89
C GLN A 3 23.86 -2.21 16.69
N LEU A 4 23.19 -1.71 15.65
CA LEU A 4 22.97 -2.46 14.42
C LEU A 4 24.29 -2.67 13.67
N LYS A 5 24.45 -3.86 13.09
CA LYS A 5 25.59 -4.18 12.22
C LYS A 5 25.25 -3.71 10.81
N SER A 6 26.11 -2.88 10.22
CA SER A 6 25.95 -2.44 8.84
C SER A 6 26.28 -3.58 7.86
N ILE A 7 25.47 -3.74 6.81
CA ILE A 7 25.79 -4.63 5.69
C ILE A 7 26.84 -3.95 4.78
N SER A 8 27.47 -4.70 3.88
CA SER A 8 28.36 -4.07 2.88
C SER A 8 27.56 -3.57 1.68
N ARG A 9 28.09 -2.57 0.95
CA ARG A 9 27.43 -2.04 -0.25
C ARG A 9 27.29 -3.11 -1.34
N GLU A 10 28.25 -4.04 -1.43
CA GLU A 10 28.22 -5.20 -2.33
C GLU A 10 27.12 -6.20 -1.97
N GLY A 11 26.64 -6.18 -0.71
CA GLY A 11 25.57 -7.04 -0.22
C GLY A 11 24.16 -6.57 -0.61
N ILE A 12 23.99 -5.32 -1.05
CA ILE A 12 22.68 -4.72 -1.36
C ILE A 12 21.87 -5.55 -2.38
N PRO A 13 22.42 -5.99 -3.54
CA PRO A 13 21.64 -6.76 -4.51
C PRO A 13 21.05 -8.06 -3.94
N LEU A 14 21.81 -8.76 -3.10
CA LEU A 14 21.33 -9.98 -2.43
C LEU A 14 20.29 -9.67 -1.35
N ALA A 15 20.47 -8.56 -0.63
CA ALA A 15 19.52 -8.10 0.37
C ALA A 15 18.17 -7.74 -0.26
N LEU A 16 18.16 -7.05 -1.40
CA LEU A 16 16.93 -6.74 -2.17
C LEU A 16 16.17 -8.01 -2.57
N GLN A 17 16.86 -9.00 -3.12
CA GLN A 17 16.25 -10.29 -3.47
C GLN A 17 15.65 -11.00 -2.25
N LYS A 18 16.32 -10.93 -1.09
CA LYS A 18 15.79 -11.49 0.15
C LYS A 18 14.55 -10.74 0.62
N ALA A 19 14.56 -9.41 0.60
CA ALA A 19 13.42 -8.60 1.00
C ALA A 19 12.18 -8.94 0.15
N GLU A 20 12.33 -9.01 -1.18
CA GLU A 20 11.25 -9.42 -2.07
C GLU A 20 10.75 -10.84 -1.74
N ARG A 21 11.67 -11.80 -1.57
CA ARG A 21 11.32 -13.19 -1.24
C ARG A 21 10.56 -13.29 0.09
N TYR A 22 11.00 -12.58 1.13
CA TYR A 22 10.31 -12.60 2.42
C TYR A 22 8.91 -12.00 2.32
N ARG A 23 8.71 -10.93 1.54
CA ARG A 23 7.36 -10.42 1.27
C ARG A 23 6.46 -11.47 0.60
N LEU A 24 6.98 -12.18 -0.40
CA LEU A 24 6.23 -13.25 -1.09
C LEU A 24 5.94 -14.47 -0.20
N LEU A 25 6.72 -14.67 0.87
CA LEU A 25 6.49 -15.67 1.91
C LEU A 25 5.56 -15.17 3.03
N ASN A 26 4.97 -13.98 2.88
CA ASN A 26 4.14 -13.33 3.90
C ASN A 26 4.91 -13.06 5.21
N GLU A 27 6.19 -12.70 5.10
CA GLU A 27 7.06 -12.26 6.20
C GLU A 27 7.44 -10.76 6.04
N PRO A 28 6.46 -9.83 6.12
CA PRO A 28 6.68 -8.42 5.81
C PRO A 28 7.61 -7.72 6.82
N ASP A 29 7.63 -8.12 8.09
CA ASP A 29 8.53 -7.55 9.11
C ASP A 29 10.01 -7.77 8.76
N LEU A 30 10.34 -8.95 8.22
CA LEU A 30 11.70 -9.26 7.80
C LEU A 30 12.10 -8.46 6.57
N ALA A 31 11.17 -8.28 5.63
CA ALA A 31 11.40 -7.43 4.47
C ALA A 31 11.58 -5.96 4.87
N GLU A 32 10.74 -5.44 5.77
CA GLU A 32 10.87 -4.09 6.34
C GLU A 32 12.23 -3.89 6.99
N SER A 33 12.67 -4.85 7.82
CA SER A 33 13.98 -4.79 8.48
C SER A 33 15.13 -4.72 7.48
N ILE A 34 15.11 -5.55 6.44
CA ILE A 34 16.17 -5.58 5.42
C ILE A 34 16.20 -4.28 4.61
N CYS A 35 15.03 -3.74 4.24
CA CYS A 35 14.99 -2.50 3.48
C CYS A 35 15.53 -1.31 4.29
N LYS A 36 15.29 -1.26 5.61
CA LYS A 36 15.92 -0.27 6.49
C LYS A 36 17.45 -0.37 6.50
N ASP A 37 17.99 -1.59 6.53
CA ASP A 37 19.45 -1.81 6.47
C ASP A 37 20.05 -1.35 5.14
N ILE A 38 19.33 -1.57 4.02
CA ILE A 38 19.74 -1.09 2.69
C ILE A 38 19.72 0.44 2.64
N LEU A 39 18.61 1.07 3.03
CA LEU A 39 18.43 2.52 2.99
C LEU A 39 19.36 3.27 3.95
N ALA A 40 19.86 2.62 5.01
CA ALA A 40 20.89 3.19 5.87
C ALA A 40 22.25 3.36 5.16
N ILE A 41 22.51 2.60 4.09
CA ILE A 41 23.76 2.65 3.30
C ILE A 41 23.55 3.40 1.98
N ASP A 42 22.37 3.24 1.39
CA ASP A 42 22.01 3.76 0.07
C ASP A 42 20.60 4.37 0.14
N PRO A 43 20.46 5.61 0.67
CA PRO A 43 19.16 6.23 0.92
C PRO A 43 18.29 6.43 -0.34
N ASP A 44 18.94 6.58 -1.49
CA ASP A 44 18.27 6.84 -2.78
C ASP A 44 17.94 5.54 -3.54
N ASN A 45 18.04 4.37 -2.88
CA ASN A 45 17.77 3.09 -3.52
C ASN A 45 16.26 2.89 -3.75
N GLN A 46 15.79 3.26 -4.94
CA GLN A 46 14.36 3.24 -5.31
C GLN A 46 13.71 1.86 -5.13
N GLN A 47 14.42 0.76 -5.43
CA GLN A 47 13.90 -0.59 -5.22
C GLN A 47 13.68 -0.89 -3.73
N ALA A 48 14.57 -0.46 -2.85
CA ALA A 48 14.40 -0.60 -1.41
C ALA A 48 13.28 0.31 -0.86
N VAL A 49 13.13 1.54 -1.36
CA VAL A 49 12.02 2.44 -0.98
C VAL A 49 10.67 1.81 -1.31
N VAL A 50 10.51 1.34 -2.55
CA VAL A 50 9.29 0.67 -3.01
C VAL A 50 9.02 -0.60 -2.22
N THR A 51 10.05 -1.43 -2.00
CA THR A 51 9.89 -2.70 -1.25
C THR A 51 9.50 -2.43 0.20
N LEU A 52 10.06 -1.39 0.82
CA LEU A 52 9.73 -0.96 2.19
C LEU A 52 8.29 -0.43 2.29
N LEU A 53 7.86 0.40 1.35
CA LEU A 53 6.47 0.87 1.28
C LEU A 53 5.51 -0.31 1.19
N LEU A 54 5.82 -1.27 0.32
CA LEU A 54 4.98 -2.43 0.14
C LEU A 54 4.99 -3.35 1.38
N SER A 55 6.13 -3.57 2.05
CA SER A 55 6.17 -4.36 3.29
C SER A 55 5.42 -3.69 4.44
N ILE A 56 5.43 -2.36 4.54
CA ILE A 56 4.66 -1.62 5.56
C ILE A 56 3.16 -1.72 5.27
N THR A 57 2.75 -1.56 4.02
CA THR A 57 1.33 -1.67 3.63
C THR A 57 0.80 -3.11 3.71
N ASP A 58 1.67 -4.13 3.62
CA ASP A 58 1.31 -5.54 3.89
C ASP A 58 0.86 -5.73 5.38
N GLN A 59 1.23 -4.82 6.29
CA GLN A 59 0.97 -4.91 7.73
C GLN A 59 -0.20 -4.03 8.25
N PHE A 60 -0.95 -3.33 7.39
CA PHE A 60 -1.99 -2.37 7.83
C PHE A 60 -3.06 -2.96 8.77
N GLY A 61 -3.36 -4.26 8.68
CA GLY A 61 -4.32 -4.93 9.57
C GLY A 61 -3.93 -4.95 11.05
N GLU A 62 -2.64 -4.92 11.37
CA GLU A 62 -2.14 -5.07 12.75
C GLU A 62 -1.77 -3.70 13.39
N TYR A 63 -1.40 -2.71 12.57
CA TYR A 63 -0.85 -1.42 13.03
C TYR A 63 -1.29 -0.21 12.17
N ALA A 64 -2.57 -0.16 11.77
CA ALA A 64 -3.12 0.72 10.73
C ALA A 64 -2.64 2.19 10.75
N SER A 65 -2.79 2.92 11.86
CA SER A 65 -2.54 4.37 11.88
C SER A 65 -1.06 4.75 11.73
N THR A 66 -0.15 4.03 12.40
CA THR A 66 1.29 4.29 12.33
C THR A 66 1.87 3.90 10.98
N ASN A 67 1.42 2.78 10.42
CA ASN A 67 1.94 2.28 9.15
C ASN A 67 1.46 3.11 7.96
N LEU A 68 0.22 3.64 8.00
CA LEU A 68 -0.29 4.55 6.98
C LEU A 68 0.57 5.81 6.84
N HIS A 69 0.97 6.42 7.97
CA HIS A 69 1.82 7.61 7.96
C HIS A 69 3.19 7.33 7.33
N LYS A 70 3.86 6.27 7.79
CA LYS A 70 5.17 5.85 7.23
C LYS A 70 5.12 5.58 5.73
N ALA A 71 4.06 4.91 5.26
CA ALA A 71 3.89 4.62 3.84
C ALA A 71 3.77 5.91 3.01
N ARG A 72 3.06 6.93 3.52
CA ARG A 72 2.95 8.24 2.87
C ARG A 72 4.26 9.04 2.88
N GLU A 73 5.08 8.90 3.91
CA GLU A 73 6.42 9.50 3.93
C GLU A 73 7.34 8.87 2.87
N LEU A 74 7.33 7.54 2.75
CA LEU A 74 8.12 6.81 1.75
C LEU A 74 7.70 7.14 0.31
N LEU A 75 6.41 7.40 0.09
CA LEU A 75 5.89 7.82 -1.20
C LEU A 75 6.57 9.10 -1.74
N GLN A 76 6.98 10.02 -0.84
CA GLN A 76 7.68 11.24 -1.21
C GLN A 76 9.11 10.99 -1.73
N LEU A 77 9.67 9.82 -1.43
CA LEU A 77 11.01 9.40 -1.88
C LEU A 77 10.97 8.67 -3.23
N ILE A 78 9.78 8.42 -3.80
CA ILE A 78 9.65 7.76 -5.09
C ILE A 78 9.79 8.78 -6.22
N ASP A 79 10.77 8.54 -7.09
CA ASP A 79 11.19 9.54 -8.10
C ASP A 79 10.23 9.62 -9.29
N ASN A 80 9.65 8.49 -9.68
CA ASN A 80 8.79 8.38 -10.87
C ASN A 80 7.33 8.74 -10.57
N GLU A 81 6.74 9.57 -11.43
CA GLU A 81 5.36 10.04 -11.29
C GLU A 81 4.33 8.91 -11.43
N TYR A 82 4.54 7.98 -12.37
CA TYR A 82 3.69 6.79 -12.50
C TYR A 82 3.68 5.99 -11.18
N ASP A 83 4.85 5.73 -10.62
CA ASP A 83 4.98 4.95 -9.39
C ASP A 83 4.38 5.70 -8.19
N ARG A 84 4.48 7.04 -8.12
CA ARG A 84 3.81 7.82 -7.08
C ARG A 84 2.29 7.66 -7.14
N HIS A 85 1.67 7.75 -8.32
CA HIS A 85 0.22 7.52 -8.43
C HIS A 85 -0.13 6.05 -8.14
N TYR A 86 0.61 5.11 -8.73
CA TYR A 86 0.36 3.69 -8.56
C TYR A 86 0.45 3.26 -7.08
N TYR A 87 1.52 3.64 -6.38
CA TYR A 87 1.68 3.28 -4.96
C TYR A 87 0.79 4.09 -4.01
N SER A 88 0.33 5.29 -4.39
CA SER A 88 -0.76 5.98 -3.68
C SER A 88 -2.04 5.14 -3.69
N GLY A 89 -2.40 4.60 -4.86
CA GLY A 89 -3.52 3.70 -5.01
C GLY A 89 -3.37 2.43 -4.16
N ILE A 90 -2.18 1.82 -4.13
CA ILE A 90 -1.89 0.65 -3.29
C ILE A 90 -2.07 0.93 -1.79
N ILE A 91 -1.66 2.10 -1.31
CA ILE A 91 -1.84 2.51 0.08
C ILE A 91 -3.34 2.53 0.43
N CYS A 92 -4.15 3.23 -0.37
CA CYS A 92 -5.60 3.33 -0.16
C CYS A 92 -6.30 1.96 -0.30
N GLU A 93 -5.96 1.17 -1.32
CA GLU A 93 -6.50 -0.18 -1.55
C GLU A 93 -6.27 -1.08 -0.34
N ARG A 94 -5.03 -1.11 0.18
CA ARG A 94 -4.65 -2.00 1.29
C ARG A 94 -5.26 -1.55 2.62
N GLU A 95 -5.43 -0.25 2.83
CA GLU A 95 -6.13 0.28 4.01
C GLU A 95 -7.62 -0.09 3.97
N GLY A 96 -8.28 0.09 2.83
CA GLY A 96 -9.65 -0.36 2.60
C GLY A 96 -9.81 -1.86 2.84
N LEU A 97 -8.90 -2.68 2.32
CA LEU A 97 -8.89 -4.13 2.52
C LEU A 97 -8.65 -4.53 3.98
N ALA A 98 -7.78 -3.85 4.70
CA ALA A 98 -7.55 -4.09 6.12
C ALA A 98 -8.83 -3.83 6.93
N ASN A 99 -9.52 -2.71 6.65
CA ASN A 99 -10.81 -2.36 7.26
C ASN A 99 -11.91 -3.37 6.90
N LEU A 100 -11.92 -3.87 5.67
CA LEU A 100 -12.87 -4.88 5.21
C LEU A 100 -12.66 -6.24 5.90
N LYS A 101 -11.40 -6.68 6.07
CA LYS A 101 -11.04 -7.94 6.75
C LYS A 101 -11.46 -7.97 8.22
N GLN A 102 -11.54 -6.82 8.89
CA GLN A 102 -12.07 -6.75 10.26
C GLN A 102 -13.57 -7.09 10.34
N GLY A 103 -14.28 -7.11 9.20
CA GLY A 103 -15.63 -7.67 9.09
C GLY A 103 -16.72 -6.88 9.81
N ARG A 104 -16.51 -5.59 10.07
CA ARG A 104 -17.48 -4.73 10.77
C ARG A 104 -18.37 -4.00 9.76
N PRO A 105 -19.69 -4.26 9.67
CA PRO A 105 -20.56 -3.57 8.70
C PRO A 105 -20.52 -2.03 8.82
N ALA A 106 -20.30 -1.51 10.02
CA ALA A 106 -20.15 -0.08 10.27
C ALA A 106 -18.93 0.58 9.59
N SER A 107 -17.95 -0.19 9.11
CA SER A 107 -16.81 0.34 8.36
C SER A 107 -17.03 0.35 6.84
N TYR A 108 -18.15 -0.18 6.32
CA TYR A 108 -18.34 -0.35 4.87
C TYR A 108 -18.34 0.98 4.11
N GLY A 109 -18.86 2.06 4.71
CA GLY A 109 -18.75 3.41 4.16
C GLY A 109 -17.29 3.87 4.01
N ALA A 110 -16.46 3.66 5.04
CA ALA A 110 -15.04 3.99 4.99
C ALA A 110 -14.27 3.09 3.99
N VAL A 111 -14.63 1.80 3.88
CA VAL A 111 -14.04 0.90 2.87
C VAL A 111 -14.37 1.39 1.46
N TYR A 112 -15.61 1.84 1.22
CA TYR A 112 -15.99 2.42 -0.07
C TYR A 112 -15.10 3.63 -0.39
N GLU A 113 -14.97 4.57 0.55
CA GLU A 113 -14.15 5.78 0.37
C GLU A 113 -12.70 5.43 0.01
N TRP A 114 -12.06 4.53 0.76
CA TRP A 114 -10.70 4.06 0.48
C TRP A 114 -10.55 3.43 -0.91
N LEU A 115 -11.49 2.57 -1.31
CA LEU A 115 -11.42 1.92 -2.62
C LEU A 115 -11.65 2.92 -3.76
N THR A 116 -12.55 3.90 -3.60
CA THR A 116 -12.77 4.94 -4.60
C THR A 116 -11.58 5.90 -4.72
N GLU A 117 -10.93 6.24 -3.60
CA GLU A 117 -9.69 7.03 -3.61
C GLU A 117 -8.56 6.26 -4.32
N ALA A 118 -8.43 4.96 -4.04
CA ALA A 118 -7.49 4.09 -4.74
C ALA A 118 -7.73 4.07 -6.26
N MET A 119 -9.00 3.97 -6.69
CA MET A 119 -9.38 4.00 -8.10
C MET A 119 -8.97 5.32 -8.77
N GLY A 120 -9.19 6.47 -8.12
CA GLY A 120 -8.75 7.76 -8.66
C GLY A 120 -7.23 7.85 -8.85
N PHE A 121 -6.44 7.30 -7.93
CA PHE A 121 -4.99 7.20 -8.11
C PHE A 121 -4.59 6.26 -9.24
N PHE A 122 -5.28 5.12 -9.40
CA PHE A 122 -5.01 4.21 -10.51
C PHE A 122 -5.39 4.80 -11.87
N GLU A 123 -6.43 5.61 -11.95
CA GLU A 123 -6.80 6.37 -13.16
C GLU A 123 -5.69 7.37 -13.52
N GLN A 124 -5.16 8.12 -12.54
CA GLN A 124 -4.02 9.02 -12.77
C GLN A 124 -2.76 8.26 -13.23
N ALA A 125 -2.47 7.10 -12.64
CA ALA A 125 -1.36 6.25 -13.09
C ALA A 125 -1.61 5.70 -14.50
N GLU A 126 -2.85 5.35 -14.82
CA GLU A 126 -3.25 4.84 -16.14
C GLU A 126 -2.98 5.85 -17.26
N GLU A 127 -3.21 7.14 -17.03
CA GLU A 127 -3.01 8.21 -18.01
C GLU A 127 -1.55 8.34 -18.48
N ILE A 128 -0.60 8.07 -17.59
CA ILE A 128 0.84 8.24 -17.84
C ILE A 128 1.61 6.92 -17.94
N ARG A 129 0.90 5.79 -18.01
CA ARG A 129 1.52 4.46 -17.92
C ARG A 129 2.45 4.15 -19.10
N PRO A 130 3.56 3.43 -18.86
CA PRO A 130 4.37 2.87 -19.94
C PRO A 130 3.55 1.93 -20.83
N ALA A 131 3.90 1.86 -22.12
CA ALA A 131 3.22 0.97 -23.06
C ALA A 131 3.32 -0.51 -22.59
N GLY A 132 2.17 -1.18 -22.51
CA GLY A 132 2.07 -2.57 -22.06
C GLY A 132 2.10 -2.77 -20.54
N ASN A 133 2.21 -1.71 -19.75
CA ASN A 133 1.99 -1.77 -18.31
C ASN A 133 0.51 -1.53 -18.01
N ASP A 134 -0.24 -2.59 -17.71
CA ASP A 134 -1.67 -2.52 -17.38
C ASP A 134 -1.93 -2.69 -15.86
N ASP A 135 -0.89 -2.57 -15.03
CA ASP A 135 -0.99 -2.84 -13.59
C ASP A 135 -2.02 -1.95 -12.90
N SER A 136 -2.07 -0.65 -13.23
CA SER A 136 -3.06 0.27 -12.68
C SER A 136 -4.50 -0.14 -13.03
N ILE A 137 -4.73 -0.61 -14.26
CA ILE A 137 -6.04 -1.10 -14.71
C ILE A 137 -6.44 -2.37 -13.95
N LEU A 138 -5.51 -3.31 -13.76
CA LEU A 138 -5.76 -4.54 -13.01
C LEU A 138 -6.14 -4.24 -11.55
N ARG A 139 -5.48 -3.25 -10.95
CA ARG A 139 -5.76 -2.79 -9.58
C ARG A 139 -7.10 -2.07 -9.48
N TRP A 140 -7.39 -1.14 -10.39
CA TRP A 140 -8.69 -0.48 -10.48
C TRP A 140 -9.83 -1.50 -10.57
N ASN A 141 -9.69 -2.51 -11.43
CA ASN A 141 -10.67 -3.59 -11.58
C ASN A 141 -10.85 -4.40 -10.28
N THR A 142 -9.79 -4.55 -9.49
CA THR A 142 -9.87 -5.23 -8.20
C THR A 142 -10.71 -4.41 -7.21
N CYS A 143 -10.48 -3.10 -7.11
CA CYS A 143 -11.30 -2.19 -6.31
C CYS A 143 -12.79 -2.23 -6.74
N ALA A 144 -13.05 -2.13 -8.04
CA ALA A 144 -14.42 -2.17 -8.58
C ALA A 144 -15.13 -3.49 -8.24
N ARG A 145 -14.45 -4.63 -8.40
CA ARG A 145 -15.02 -5.95 -8.04
C ARG A 145 -15.32 -6.06 -6.56
N LEU A 146 -14.46 -5.52 -5.68
CA LEU A 146 -14.70 -5.49 -4.23
C LEU A 146 -15.94 -4.66 -3.88
N ILE A 147 -16.08 -3.46 -4.47
CA ILE A 147 -17.26 -2.61 -4.29
C ILE A 147 -18.54 -3.36 -4.71
N MET A 148 -18.52 -4.00 -5.89
CA MET A 148 -19.67 -4.77 -6.38
C MET A 148 -19.99 -5.99 -5.51
N GLN A 149 -18.97 -6.76 -5.12
CA GLN A 149 -19.12 -7.98 -4.34
C GLN A 149 -19.72 -7.71 -2.95
N TYR A 150 -19.25 -6.66 -2.27
CA TYR A 150 -19.70 -6.31 -0.93
C TYR A 150 -20.82 -5.26 -0.91
N GLN A 151 -21.31 -4.86 -2.09
CA GLN A 151 -22.35 -3.83 -2.25
C GLN A 151 -22.02 -2.56 -1.45
N LEU A 152 -20.76 -2.15 -1.49
CA LEU A 152 -20.26 -1.01 -0.73
C LEU A 152 -20.91 0.28 -1.25
N LYS A 153 -21.23 1.18 -0.32
CA LYS A 153 -21.90 2.46 -0.59
C LYS A 153 -21.22 3.57 0.21
N PRO A 154 -21.33 4.82 -0.23
CA PRO A 154 -20.88 5.97 0.55
C PRO A 154 -21.48 5.98 1.96
N ALA A 155 -20.74 6.49 2.95
CA ALA A 155 -21.18 6.52 4.35
C ALA A 155 -22.50 7.29 4.52
N TYR A 156 -22.74 8.37 3.77
CA TYR A 156 -23.97 9.16 3.87
C TYR A 156 -25.23 8.37 3.44
N GLU A 157 -25.12 7.34 2.60
CA GLU A 157 -26.24 6.48 2.22
C GLU A 157 -26.52 5.37 3.24
N GLN A 158 -25.58 5.09 4.15
CA GLN A 158 -25.75 4.12 5.22
C GLN A 158 -26.48 4.69 6.44
N TYR A 159 -26.40 6.01 6.66
CA TYR A 159 -27.04 6.71 7.77
C TYR A 159 -28.31 7.51 7.36
N GLY A 160 -28.74 7.40 6.10
CA GLY A 160 -29.86 8.14 5.52
C GLY A 160 -31.27 7.65 5.91
N GLU A 161 -31.39 6.56 6.67
CA GLU A 161 -32.66 6.07 7.20
C GLU A 161 -32.64 6.07 8.74
N LEU A 162 -32.64 7.26 9.36
CA LEU A 162 -33.21 7.40 10.69
C LEU A 162 -34.67 7.83 10.52
N PRO A 163 -35.66 7.01 10.93
CA PRO A 163 -37.04 7.45 10.94
C PRO A 163 -37.15 8.67 11.85
N LEU A 164 -37.73 9.75 11.33
CA LEU A 164 -38.22 10.84 12.16
C LEU A 164 -39.42 10.30 12.95
N GLU A 165 -39.21 9.91 14.21
CA GLU A 165 -40.27 9.79 15.21
C GLU A 165 -40.46 11.11 15.97
#